data_AF-A0A2R4BPE1-F1
#
_entry.id   AF-A0A2R4BPE1-F1
#
_cell.length_a   1.000
_cell.length_b   1.000
_cell.length_c   1.000
_cell.angle_alpha   90.00
_cell.angle_beta   90.00
_cell.angle_gamma   90.00
#
_symmetry.space_group_name_H-M   'P 1'
#
loop_
_entity.id
_entity.type
_entity.pdbx_description
1 polymer ?
#
loop_
_entity_poly.entity_id
_entity_poly.type
_entity_poly.pdbx_seq_one_letter_code
_entity_poly.pdbx_strand_id
1 'polypeptide(L)'
;MNRRRLRARPTIADMAKAFGCVDAMLDKLSQGWIHEIQGQPVFKNPADETWYDIPAALAGWIDLWQRIATKRSLDIDLKPLAKLAAKLNHGVPLQPAEVAACIEIVTACKRAYRRMDVYEIGSLVRTQLIANEVELHGLTGVEA
;
A
#
# COMPACT_ATOMS: atom_id res chain seq x y z
N MET A 1 32.12 -5.13 17.97
CA MET A 1 31.12 -4.88 19.03
C MET A 1 29.75 -4.74 18.37
N ASN A 2 28.95 -5.81 18.36
CA ASN A 2 27.74 -5.93 17.54
C ASN A 2 26.56 -5.31 18.31
N ARG A 3 26.16 -4.07 17.97
CA ARG A 3 24.92 -3.46 18.49
C ARG A 3 23.76 -4.31 17.98
N ARG A 4 23.36 -5.30 18.79
CA ARG A 4 22.10 -6.03 18.67
C ARG A 4 21.01 -4.98 18.57
N ARG A 5 20.59 -4.63 17.34
CA ARG A 5 19.54 -3.62 17.10
C ARG A 5 18.33 -4.07 17.91
N LEU A 6 18.00 -3.33 18.95
CA LEU A 6 16.80 -3.60 19.73
C LEU A 6 15.63 -3.54 18.76
N ARG A 7 14.81 -4.60 18.74
CA ARG A 7 13.58 -4.62 17.93
C ARG A 7 12.71 -3.46 18.37
N ALA A 8 12.67 -2.41 17.56
CA ALA A 8 11.79 -1.28 17.79
C ALA A 8 10.45 -1.61 17.13
N ARG A 9 9.44 -1.87 17.97
CA ARG A 9 8.06 -2.03 17.48
C ARG A 9 7.53 -0.70 16.96
N PRO A 10 6.62 -0.71 15.97
CA PRO A 10 6.07 0.53 15.46
C PRO A 10 5.27 1.28 16.52
N THR A 11 5.48 2.59 16.56
CA THR A 11 4.71 3.55 17.34
C THR A 11 3.38 3.88 16.65
N ILE A 12 2.51 4.62 17.33
CA ILE A 12 1.28 5.15 16.72
C ILE A 12 1.61 6.09 15.55
N ALA A 13 2.69 6.89 15.65
CA ALA A 13 3.14 7.75 14.57
C ALA A 13 3.60 6.93 13.35
N ASP A 14 4.31 5.82 13.57
CA ASP A 14 4.71 4.92 12.48
C ASP A 14 3.50 4.28 11.80
N MET A 15 2.48 3.91 12.57
CA MET A 15 1.21 3.39 12.02
C MET A 15 0.51 4.45 11.15
N ALA A 16 0.37 5.67 11.67
CA ALA A 16 -0.28 6.76 10.94
C ALA A 16 0.48 7.09 9.66
N LYS A 17 1.82 7.10 9.71
CA LYS A 17 2.66 7.33 8.53
C LYS A 17 2.53 6.21 7.50
N ALA A 18 2.51 4.94 7.92
CA ALA A 18 2.50 3.80 7.01
C ALA A 18 1.12 3.53 6.38
N PHE A 19 0.02 3.83 7.09
CA PHE A 19 -1.33 3.46 6.66
C PHE A 19 -2.29 4.63 6.47
N GLY A 20 -1.97 5.83 6.94
CA GLY A 20 -2.90 6.96 6.93
C GLY A 20 -3.43 7.31 5.54
N CYS A 21 -2.60 7.19 4.50
CA CYS A 21 -3.01 7.43 3.12
C CYS A 21 -4.04 6.41 2.62
N VAL A 22 -3.74 5.12 2.76
CA VAL A 22 -4.65 4.05 2.30
C VAL A 22 -5.95 4.05 3.11
N ASP A 23 -5.88 4.41 4.40
CA ASP A 23 -7.06 4.58 5.25
C ASP A 23 -7.96 5.72 4.77
N ALA A 24 -7.39 6.89 4.55
CA ALA A 24 -8.14 8.05 4.08
C ALA A 24 -8.74 7.80 2.68
N MET A 25 -8.00 7.10 1.82
CA MET A 25 -8.49 6.70 0.50
C MET A 25 -9.69 5.74 0.60
N LEU A 26 -9.57 4.68 1.41
CA LEU A 26 -10.66 3.71 1.59
C LEU A 26 -11.89 4.33 2.29
N ASP A 27 -11.68 5.25 3.21
CA ASP A 27 -12.76 6.00 3.87
C ASP A 27 -13.58 6.81 2.84
N LYS A 28 -12.93 7.57 1.95
CA LYS A 28 -13.61 8.30 0.87
C LYS A 28 -14.37 7.36 -0.07
N LEU A 29 -13.72 6.27 -0.50
CA LEU A 29 -14.38 5.25 -1.33
C LEU A 29 -15.60 4.63 -0.63
N SER A 30 -15.56 4.44 0.69
CA SER A 30 -16.69 3.92 1.46
C SER A 30 -17.88 4.89 1.52
N GLN A 31 -17.60 6.19 1.42
CA GLN A 31 -18.61 7.25 1.29
C GLN A 31 -19.13 7.39 -0.15
N GLY A 32 -18.61 6.59 -1.08
CA GLY A 32 -19.07 6.54 -2.47
C GLY A 32 -18.42 7.56 -3.39
N TRP A 33 -17.31 8.20 -3.01
CA TRP A 33 -16.65 9.19 -3.85
C TRP A 33 -15.12 9.14 -3.77
N ILE A 34 -14.47 9.58 -4.84
CA ILE A 34 -13.01 9.80 -4.90
C ILE A 34 -12.75 10.99 -5.82
N HIS A 35 -11.56 11.59 -5.75
CA HIS A 35 -11.18 12.63 -6.71
C HIS A 35 -10.74 12.00 -8.02
N GLU A 36 -10.97 12.73 -9.10
CA GLU A 36 -10.51 12.36 -10.43
C GLU A 36 -9.76 13.54 -11.05
N ILE A 37 -8.65 13.27 -11.71
CA ILE A 37 -7.92 14.24 -12.55
C ILE A 37 -7.76 13.60 -13.92
N GLN A 38 -8.36 14.21 -14.95
CA GLN A 38 -8.27 13.73 -16.34
C GLN A 38 -8.67 12.25 -16.54
N GLY A 39 -9.76 11.79 -15.92
CA GLY A 39 -10.18 10.39 -16.02
C GLY A 39 -9.47 9.43 -15.07
N GLN A 40 -8.47 9.89 -14.31
CA GLN A 40 -7.70 9.05 -13.41
C GLN A 40 -8.13 9.25 -11.95
N PRO A 41 -8.50 8.19 -11.23
CA PRO A 41 -8.85 8.28 -9.81
C PRO A 41 -7.58 8.56 -8.99
N VAL A 42 -7.60 9.65 -8.24
CA VAL A 42 -6.45 10.15 -7.49
C VAL A 42 -6.77 10.36 -6.00
N PHE A 43 -5.73 10.32 -5.18
CA PHE A 43 -5.80 10.77 -3.79
C PHE A 43 -4.69 11.77 -3.48
N LYS A 44 -4.98 12.74 -2.60
CA LYS A 44 -3.96 13.64 -2.06
C LYS A 44 -3.36 13.01 -0.83
N ASN A 45 -2.05 12.77 -0.82
CA ASN A 45 -1.33 12.34 0.37
C ASN A 45 -1.27 13.53 1.36
N PRO A 46 -1.80 13.38 2.59
CA PRO A 46 -1.76 14.47 3.57
C PRO A 46 -0.35 14.83 4.06
N ALA A 47 0.64 13.93 3.90
CA ALA A 47 1.99 14.11 4.44
C ALA A 47 2.89 14.98 3.55
N ASP A 48 2.71 14.94 2.23
CA ASP A 48 3.53 15.69 1.25
C ASP A 48 2.68 16.55 0.30
N GLU A 49 1.36 16.58 0.52
CA GLU A 49 0.38 17.29 -0.29
C GLU A 49 0.32 16.91 -1.77
N THR A 50 0.96 15.82 -2.18
CA THR A 50 1.07 15.40 -3.56
C THR A 50 -0.15 14.56 -3.96
N TRP A 51 -0.60 14.72 -5.20
CA TRP A 51 -1.63 13.88 -5.80
C TRP A 51 -1.01 12.63 -6.41
N TYR A 52 -1.55 11.48 -6.05
CA TYR A 52 -1.10 10.19 -6.53
C TYR A 52 -2.24 9.48 -7.27
N ASP A 53 -1.88 8.84 -8.38
CA ASP A 53 -2.73 7.88 -9.09
C ASP A 53 -3.01 6.68 -8.17
N ILE A 54 -4.29 6.41 -7.90
CA ILE A 54 -4.68 5.36 -6.95
C ILE A 54 -4.27 3.97 -7.47
N PRO A 55 -4.60 3.56 -8.72
CA PRO A 55 -4.21 2.26 -9.23
C PRO A 55 -2.71 1.98 -9.11
N ALA A 56 -1.85 2.91 -9.55
CA ALA A 56 -0.40 2.75 -9.49
C ALA A 56 0.12 2.74 -8.04
N ALA A 57 -0.35 3.66 -7.18
CA ALA A 57 0.05 3.69 -5.78
C ALA A 57 -0.36 2.41 -5.03
N LEU A 58 -1.56 1.90 -5.31
CA LEU A 58 -2.08 0.69 -4.68
C LEU A 58 -1.35 -0.56 -5.19
N ALA A 59 -0.96 -0.61 -6.46
CA ALA A 59 -0.13 -1.69 -7.01
C ALA A 59 1.21 -1.80 -6.26
N GLY A 60 1.96 -0.70 -6.13
CA GLY A 60 3.22 -0.69 -5.39
C GLY A 60 3.05 -1.05 -3.89
N TRP A 61 1.93 -0.65 -3.29
CA TRP A 61 1.59 -1.04 -1.91
C TRP A 61 1.29 -2.54 -1.79
N ILE A 62 0.55 -3.11 -2.74
CA ILE A 62 0.24 -4.54 -2.80
C ILE A 62 1.54 -5.34 -2.95
N ASP A 63 2.45 -4.94 -3.85
CA ASP A 63 3.72 -5.64 -4.06
C ASP A 63 4.59 -5.63 -2.81
N LEU A 64 4.67 -4.48 -2.13
CA LEU A 64 5.35 -4.40 -0.83
C LEU A 64 4.75 -5.38 0.18
N TRP A 65 3.42 -5.40 0.31
CA TRP A 65 2.75 -6.28 1.26
C TRP A 65 2.84 -7.74 0.89
N GLN A 66 2.85 -8.07 -0.40
CA GLN A 66 3.07 -9.43 -0.88
C GLN A 66 4.48 -9.90 -0.48
N ARG A 67 5.51 -9.07 -0.66
CA ARG A 67 6.88 -9.37 -0.21
C ARG A 67 6.95 -9.56 1.31
N ILE A 68 6.28 -8.69 2.07
CA ILE A 68 6.22 -8.80 3.54
C ILE A 68 5.52 -10.10 3.97
N ALA A 69 4.38 -10.42 3.34
CA ALA A 69 3.58 -11.59 3.65
C ALA A 69 4.36 -12.87 3.34
N THR A 70 5.00 -12.96 2.18
CA THR A 70 5.86 -14.09 1.81
C THR A 70 7.05 -14.23 2.77
N LYS A 71 7.78 -13.14 3.05
CA LYS A 71 8.97 -13.19 3.92
C LYS A 71 8.65 -13.61 5.35
N ARG A 72 7.46 -13.28 5.85
CA ARG A 72 7.03 -13.54 7.23
C ARG A 72 5.96 -14.63 7.35
N SER A 73 5.70 -15.37 6.27
CA SER A 73 4.66 -16.40 6.19
C SER A 73 3.31 -15.94 6.75
N LEU A 74 2.89 -14.73 6.39
CA LEU A 74 1.60 -14.19 6.79
C LEU A 74 0.51 -14.68 5.83
N ASP A 75 -0.59 -15.15 6.40
CA ASP A 75 -1.79 -15.51 5.66
C ASP A 75 -2.66 -14.26 5.46
N ILE A 76 -2.31 -13.47 4.44
CA ILE A 76 -3.04 -12.25 4.05
C ILE A 76 -3.29 -12.32 2.54
N ASP A 77 -4.55 -12.46 2.15
CA ASP A 77 -4.95 -12.41 0.74
C ASP A 77 -5.17 -10.97 0.28
N LEU A 78 -4.27 -10.49 -0.59
CA LEU A 78 -4.31 -9.13 -1.15
C LEU A 78 -5.18 -9.02 -2.41
N LYS A 79 -5.75 -10.12 -2.92
CA LYS A 79 -6.54 -10.12 -4.17
C LYS A 79 -7.68 -9.10 -4.19
N PRO A 80 -8.43 -8.85 -3.10
CA PRO A 80 -9.49 -7.84 -3.14
C PRO A 80 -8.95 -6.42 -3.36
N LEU A 81 -7.77 -6.07 -2.83
CA LEU A 81 -7.12 -4.78 -3.11
C LEU A 81 -6.68 -4.69 -4.57
N ALA A 82 -6.13 -5.77 -5.13
CA ALA A 82 -5.77 -5.83 -6.55
C ALA A 82 -6.99 -5.66 -7.46
N LYS A 83 -8.11 -6.29 -7.11
CA LYS A 83 -9.38 -6.13 -7.82
C LYS A 83 -9.91 -4.69 -7.72
N LEU A 84 -9.81 -4.06 -6.56
CA LEU A 84 -10.18 -2.66 -6.37
C LEU A 84 -9.32 -1.73 -7.24
N ALA A 85 -8.00 -1.92 -7.27
CA ALA A 85 -7.09 -1.17 -8.14
C ALA A 85 -7.48 -1.31 -9.63
N ALA A 86 -7.72 -2.54 -10.09
CA ALA A 86 -8.11 -2.80 -11.48
C ALA A 86 -9.45 -2.14 -11.84
N LYS A 87 -10.44 -2.21 -10.94
CA LYS A 87 -11.73 -1.55 -11.16
C LYS A 87 -11.59 -0.04 -11.29
N LEU A 88 -10.81 0.58 -10.41
CA LEU A 88 -10.53 2.01 -10.47
C LEU A 88 -9.82 2.38 -11.77
N ASN A 89 -8.81 1.61 -12.19
CA ASN A 89 -8.08 1.82 -13.44
C ASN A 89 -8.97 1.76 -14.70
N HIS A 90 -10.02 0.94 -14.65
CA HIS A 90 -10.94 0.74 -15.77
C HIS A 90 -12.25 1.54 -15.65
N GLY A 91 -12.37 2.45 -14.67
CA GLY A 91 -13.60 3.22 -14.43
C GLY A 91 -14.81 2.35 -14.07
N VAL A 92 -14.58 1.15 -13.55
CA VAL A 92 -15.64 0.20 -13.18
C VAL A 92 -16.19 0.56 -11.80
N PRO A 93 -17.51 0.65 -11.63
CA PRO A 93 -18.12 0.93 -10.33
C PRO A 93 -17.72 -0.08 -9.24
N LEU A 94 -17.38 0.48 -8.07
CA LEU A 94 -17.11 -0.27 -6.84
C LEU A 94 -18.39 -0.47 -6.05
N GLN A 95 -18.58 -1.67 -5.52
CA GLN A 95 -19.66 -1.95 -4.59
C GLN A 95 -19.21 -1.68 -3.14
N PRO A 96 -20.09 -1.22 -2.24
CA PRO A 96 -19.73 -0.96 -0.84
C PRO A 96 -19.08 -2.18 -0.14
N ALA A 97 -19.55 -3.38 -0.44
CA ALA A 97 -18.99 -4.62 0.10
C ALA A 97 -17.54 -4.88 -0.35
N GLU A 98 -17.16 -4.43 -1.55
CA GLU A 98 -15.78 -4.57 -2.06
C GLU A 98 -14.83 -3.64 -1.32
N VAL A 99 -15.27 -2.41 -1.03
CA VAL A 99 -14.49 -1.45 -0.22
C VAL A 99 -14.36 -1.96 1.22
N ALA A 100 -15.43 -2.50 1.80
CA ALA A 100 -15.40 -3.09 3.14
C ALA A 100 -14.41 -4.27 3.24
N ALA A 101 -14.36 -5.14 2.23
CA ALA A 101 -13.38 -6.23 2.18
C ALA A 101 -11.93 -5.71 2.16
N CYS A 102 -11.69 -4.61 1.44
CA CYS A 102 -10.36 -3.97 1.40
C CYS A 102 -9.95 -3.37 2.76
N ILE A 103 -10.91 -2.77 3.49
CA ILE A 103 -10.69 -2.25 4.85
C ILE A 103 -10.27 -3.37 5.81
N GLU A 104 -10.90 -4.55 5.72
CA GLU A 104 -10.52 -5.71 6.54
C GLU A 104 -9.10 -6.21 6.25
N ILE A 105 -8.70 -6.23 4.97
CA ILE A 105 -7.33 -6.60 4.57
C ILE A 105 -6.31 -5.59 5.11
N VAL A 106 -6.57 -4.29 4.93
CA VAL A 106 -5.69 -3.24 5.48
C VAL A 106 -5.61 -3.36 7.01
N THR A 107 -6.71 -3.72 7.67
CA THR A 107 -6.73 -4.00 9.11
C THR A 107 -5.87 -5.21 9.48
N ALA A 108 -5.90 -6.29 8.69
CA ALA A 108 -5.00 -7.44 8.87
C ALA A 108 -3.53 -7.05 8.70
N CYS A 109 -3.20 -6.26 7.66
CA CYS A 109 -1.87 -5.71 7.44
C CYS A 109 -1.40 -4.86 8.65
N LYS A 110 -2.24 -3.97 9.18
CA LYS A 110 -1.95 -3.19 10.40
C LYS A 110 -1.66 -4.08 11.60
N ARG A 111 -2.47 -5.12 11.83
CA ARG A 111 -2.27 -6.07 12.94
C ARG A 111 -0.93 -6.79 12.83
N ALA A 112 -0.55 -7.20 11.62
CA ALA A 112 0.76 -7.79 11.37
C ALA A 112 1.89 -6.77 11.59
N TYR A 113 1.77 -5.57 11.02
CA TYR A 113 2.75 -4.49 11.11
C TYR A 113 3.14 -4.16 12.54
N ARG A 114 2.15 -4.05 13.46
CA ARG A 114 2.37 -3.73 14.88
C ARG A 114 3.31 -4.70 15.62
N ARG A 115 3.52 -5.91 15.07
CA ARG A 115 4.37 -6.95 15.66
C ARG A 115 5.77 -7.00 15.03
N MET A 116 6.00 -6.22 13.98
CA MET A 116 7.24 -6.22 13.20
C MET A 116 8.32 -5.32 13.82
N ASP A 117 9.54 -5.44 13.31
CA ASP A 117 10.64 -4.51 13.58
C ASP A 117 10.64 -3.40 12.52
N VAL A 118 10.54 -2.14 12.95
CA VAL A 118 10.52 -0.96 12.07
C VAL A 118 11.78 -0.83 11.20
N TYR A 119 12.95 -1.28 11.67
CA TYR A 119 14.18 -1.23 10.87
C TYR A 119 14.16 -2.26 9.75
N GLU A 120 13.58 -3.43 10.01
CA GLU A 120 13.42 -4.48 9.01
C GLU A 120 12.40 -4.05 7.95
N ILE A 121 11.26 -3.50 8.38
CA ILE A 121 10.26 -2.92 7.48
C ILE A 121 10.89 -1.82 6.62
N GLY A 122 11.63 -0.89 7.22
CA GLY A 122 12.28 0.19 6.49
C GLY A 122 13.23 -0.33 5.40
N SER A 123 13.86 -1.49 5.61
CA SER A 123 14.68 -2.14 4.58
C SER A 123 13.84 -2.65 3.41
N LEU A 124 12.70 -3.27 3.68
CA LEU A 124 11.77 -3.76 2.65
C LEU A 124 11.14 -2.60 1.87
N VAL A 125 10.77 -1.53 2.55
CA VAL A 125 10.26 -0.30 1.91
C VAL A 125 11.30 0.28 0.96
N ARG A 126 12.57 0.41 1.38
CA ARG A 126 13.64 0.88 0.49
C ARG A 126 13.82 -0.01 -0.72
N THR A 127 13.79 -1.34 -0.55
CA THR A 127 13.86 -2.27 -1.68
C THR A 127 12.71 -2.08 -2.66
N GLN A 128 11.47 -1.86 -2.17
CA GLN A 128 10.33 -1.61 -3.04
C GLN A 128 10.43 -0.25 -3.74
N LEU A 129 10.84 0.82 -3.05
CA LEU A 129 11.02 2.13 -3.67
C LEU A 129 12.05 2.07 -4.82
N ILE A 130 13.15 1.32 -4.64
CA ILE A 130 14.11 1.08 -5.71
C ILE A 130 13.45 0.30 -6.87
N ALA A 131 12.67 -0.75 -6.58
CA ALA A 131 11.99 -1.51 -7.62
C ALA A 131 11.03 -0.62 -8.44
N ASN A 132 10.21 0.19 -7.78
CA ASN A 132 9.31 1.14 -8.43
C ASN A 132 10.09 2.12 -9.32
N GLU A 133 11.21 2.67 -8.83
CA GLU A 133 12.04 3.62 -9.57
C GLU A 133 12.70 2.97 -10.81
N VAL A 134 13.19 1.74 -10.68
CA VAL A 134 13.78 0.97 -11.78
C VAL A 134 12.72 0.65 -12.84
N GLU A 135 11.49 0.31 -12.44
CA GLU A 135 10.36 0.09 -13.34
C GLU A 135 9.95 1.38 -14.07
N LEU A 136 9.86 2.51 -13.36
CA LEU A 136 9.56 3.82 -13.96
C LEU A 136 10.59 4.24 -15.00
N HIS A 137 11.86 3.90 -14.80
CA HIS A 137 12.94 4.19 -15.74
C HIS A 137 13.16 3.11 -16.82
N GLY A 138 12.32 2.08 -16.88
CA GLY A 138 12.43 1.00 -17.88
C GLY A 138 13.73 0.19 -17.75
N LEU A 139 14.35 0.19 -16.58
CA LEU A 139 15.61 -0.51 -16.31
C LEU A 139 15.40 -1.98 -15.92
N THR A 140 14.14 -2.40 -15.75
CA THR A 140 13.73 -3.81 -15.72
C THR A 140 13.55 -4.33 -17.14
N GLY A 141 14.66 -4.38 -17.89
CA GLY A 141 14.69 -5.03 -19.19
C GLY A 141 14.32 -6.51 -19.07
N VAL A 142 13.04 -6.83 -19.26
CA VAL A 142 12.64 -8.06 -19.94
C VAL A 142 12.41 -7.62 -21.39
N GLU A 143 13.50 -7.59 -22.15
CA GLU A 143 13.38 -7.64 -23.60
C GLU A 143 12.63 -8.93 -23.97
N ALA A 144 11.74 -8.79 -24.96
CA ALA A 144 10.97 -9.87 -25.55
C ALA A 144 11.84 -10.97 -26.19
#